data_AF-A0A2E3HWU2-F1
#
_entry.id   AF-A0A2E3HWU2-F1
#
_cell.length_a   1.000
_cell.length_b   1.000
_cell.length_c   1.000
_cell.angle_alpha   90.00
_cell.angle_beta   90.00
_cell.angle_gamma   90.00
#
_symmetry.space_group_name_H-M   'P 1'
#
loop_
_entity.id
_entity.type
_entity.pdbx_description
1 polymer ?
#
loop_
_entity_poly.entity_id
_entity_poly.type
_entity_poly.pdbx_seq_one_letter_code
_entity_poly.pdbx_strand_id
1 'polypeptide(L)'
;MFILTFDVESAYALNPNLESDTNWNTWLEETLASVTQITQLLKKHEVPATFFIVGKVIERAGQDLSNLLDDSFLFDIGSHTYSHMEILSVHTKTQNKF
;
A
#
# COMPACT_ATOMS: atom_id res chain seq x y z
N MET A 1 6.84 3.52 -22.93
CA MET A 1 7.16 2.78 -21.69
C MET A 1 5.97 2.94 -20.76
N PHE A 2 5.27 1.85 -20.47
CA PHE A 2 4.19 1.87 -19.48
C PHE A 2 4.81 1.59 -18.12
N ILE A 3 4.50 2.41 -17.13
CA ILE A 3 4.90 2.19 -15.75
C ILE A 3 3.66 1.66 -15.05
N LEU A 4 3.77 0.46 -14.46
CA LEU A 4 2.73 -0.08 -13.61
C LEU A 4 3.03 0.31 -12.17
N THR A 5 2.03 0.87 -11.50
CA THR A 5 2.12 1.27 -10.11
C THR A 5 0.99 0.63 -9.32
N PHE A 6 1.29 0.19 -8.11
CA PHE A 6 0.33 -0.46 -7.23
C PHE A 6 0.36 0.20 -5.87
N ASP A 7 -0.80 0.66 -5.42
CA ASP A 7 -0.98 1.12 -4.04
C ASP A 7 -1.24 -0.12 -3.17
N VAL A 8 -0.31 -0.40 -2.26
CA VAL A 8 -0.38 -1.51 -1.31
C VAL A 8 -0.95 -0.97 0.00
N GLU A 9 -2.26 -1.11 0.11
CA GLU A 9 -3.07 -0.73 1.25
C GLU A 9 -3.87 -1.92 1.77
N SER A 10 -4.60 -1.71 2.85
CA SER A 10 -5.49 -2.70 3.45
C SER A 10 -6.85 -2.07 3.71
N ALA A 11 -7.87 -2.88 4.03
CA ALA A 11 -9.20 -2.34 4.33
C ALA A 11 -9.24 -1.40 5.55
N TYR A 12 -8.16 -1.29 6.32
CA TYR A 12 -7.94 -0.20 7.27
C TYR A 12 -8.16 1.18 6.64
N ALA A 13 -7.71 1.40 5.39
CA ALA A 13 -7.86 2.67 4.68
C ALA A 13 -9.32 3.07 4.46
N LEU A 14 -10.22 2.07 4.34
CA LEU A 14 -11.64 2.29 4.09
C LEU A 14 -12.41 2.64 5.37
N ASN A 15 -12.06 2.02 6.50
CA ASN A 15 -12.70 2.30 7.78
C ASN A 15 -11.75 2.05 8.97
N PRO A 16 -10.94 3.06 9.35
CA PRO A 16 -10.00 2.94 10.46
C PRO A 16 -10.64 2.58 11.81
N ASN A 17 -11.94 2.83 11.99
CA ASN A 17 -12.66 2.53 13.23
C ASN A 17 -12.84 1.02 13.48
N LEU A 18 -12.61 0.19 12.46
CA LEU A 18 -12.64 -1.27 12.56
C LEU A 18 -11.27 -1.84 12.94
N GLU A 19 -10.27 -1.01 13.24
CA GLU A 19 -8.94 -1.46 13.64
C GLU A 19 -8.99 -2.40 14.85
N SER A 20 -8.57 -3.64 14.63
CA SER A 20 -8.38 -4.68 15.64
C SER A 20 -7.39 -5.71 15.11
N ASP A 21 -6.74 -6.47 15.99
CA ASP A 21 -5.77 -7.50 15.57
C ASP A 21 -6.44 -8.57 14.69
N THR A 22 -7.69 -8.95 15.01
CA THR A 22 -8.46 -9.91 14.19
C THR A 22 -8.66 -9.40 12.77
N ASN A 23 -9.07 -8.14 12.61
CA ASN A 23 -9.27 -7.57 11.29
C ASN A 23 -7.95 -7.39 10.55
N TRP A 24 -6.88 -6.97 11.24
CA TRP A 24 -5.54 -6.88 10.65
C TRP A 24 -5.06 -8.23 10.10
N ASN A 25 -5.30 -9.34 10.79
CA ASN A 25 -4.92 -10.66 10.28
C ASN A 25 -5.59 -10.95 8.93
N THR A 26 -6.91 -10.74 8.83
CA THR A 26 -7.65 -10.94 7.58
C THR A 26 -7.17 -9.99 6.49
N TRP A 27 -7.03 -8.70 6.80
CA TRP A 27 -6.62 -7.71 5.80
C TRP A 27 -5.20 -7.96 5.28
N LEU A 28 -4.28 -8.41 6.13
CA LEU A 28 -2.91 -8.74 5.72
C LEU A 28 -2.86 -10.02 4.90
N GLU A 29 -3.66 -11.04 5.23
CA GLU A 29 -3.79 -12.25 4.42
C GLU A 29 -4.21 -11.90 2.99
N GLU A 30 -5.26 -11.08 2.84
CA GLU A 30 -5.76 -10.62 1.54
C GLU A 30 -4.73 -9.76 0.79
N THR A 31 -4.06 -8.83 1.50
CA THR A 31 -3.03 -7.95 0.94
C THR A 31 -1.85 -8.77 0.40
N LEU A 32 -1.31 -9.69 1.22
CA LEU A 32 -0.16 -10.51 0.84
C LEU A 32 -0.51 -11.49 -0.28
N ALA A 33 -1.70 -12.09 -0.27
CA ALA A 33 -2.17 -12.94 -1.35
C ALA A 33 -2.25 -12.19 -2.69
N SER A 34 -2.71 -10.93 -2.65
CA SER A 34 -2.81 -10.07 -3.84
C SER A 34 -1.44 -9.66 -4.36
N VAL A 35 -0.55 -9.16 -3.49
CA VAL A 35 0.83 -8.79 -3.85
C VAL A 35 1.59 -9.99 -4.40
N THR A 36 1.40 -11.18 -3.84
CA THR A 36 2.01 -12.42 -4.32
C THR A 36 1.60 -12.72 -5.77
N GLN A 37 0.30 -12.66 -6.08
CA GLN A 37 -0.17 -12.95 -7.44
C GLN A 37 0.31 -11.89 -8.45
N ILE A 38 0.28 -10.61 -8.07
CA ILE A 38 0.75 -9.50 -8.91
C ILE A 38 2.24 -9.68 -9.20
N THR A 39 3.08 -9.89 -8.19
CA THR A 39 4.54 -10.03 -8.36
C THR A 39 4.89 -11.25 -9.21
N GLN A 40 4.19 -12.39 -9.04
CA GLN A 40 4.38 -13.56 -9.91
C GLN A 40 4.09 -13.25 -11.38
N LEU A 41 3.01 -12.53 -11.68
CA LEU A 41 2.65 -12.14 -13.04
C LEU A 41 3.69 -11.18 -13.63
N LEU A 42 4.09 -10.15 -12.87
CA LEU A 42 5.07 -9.17 -13.31
C LEU A 42 6.44 -9.82 -13.58
N LYS A 43 6.91 -10.68 -12.67
CA LYS A 43 8.16 -11.46 -12.85
C LYS A 43 8.09 -12.32 -14.11
N LYS A 44 6.97 -13.03 -14.33
CA LYS A 44 6.76 -13.89 -15.51
C LYS A 44 6.88 -13.12 -16.84
N HIS A 45 6.47 -11.86 -16.86
CA HIS A 45 6.47 -11.03 -18.06
C HIS A 45 7.62 -10.01 -18.09
N GLU A 46 8.56 -10.08 -17.14
CA GLU A 46 9.69 -9.16 -16.98
C GLU A 46 9.26 -7.68 -16.96
N VAL A 47 8.11 -7.40 -16.32
CA VAL A 47 7.53 -6.05 -16.28
C VAL A 47 7.99 -5.34 -15.00
N PRO A 48 8.69 -4.19 -15.11
CA PRO A 48 9.03 -3.41 -13.94
C PRO A 48 7.80 -2.68 -13.36
N ALA A 49 7.78 -2.51 -12.05
CA ALA A 49 6.68 -1.85 -11.35
C ALA A 49 7.13 -1.15 -10.07
N THR A 50 6.36 -0.16 -9.63
CA THR A 50 6.57 0.51 -8.32
C THR A 50 5.40 0.18 -7.39
N PHE A 51 5.72 -0.25 -6.17
CA PHE A 51 4.75 -0.53 -5.12
C PHE A 51 4.77 0.61 -4.09
N PHE A 52 3.70 1.38 -4.01
CA PHE A 52 3.53 2.42 -3.01
C PHE A 52 2.88 1.80 -1.78
N ILE A 53 3.61 1.68 -0.67
CA ILE A 53 3.15 0.90 0.49
C ILE A 53 2.78 1.82 1.65
N VAL A 54 1.61 1.57 2.24
CA VAL A 54 1.16 2.25 3.47
C VAL A 54 2.02 1.80 4.66
N GLY A 55 2.53 2.75 5.44
CA GLY A 55 3.44 2.47 6.57
C GLY A 55 2.88 1.48 7.60
N LYS A 56 1.59 1.56 7.94
CA LYS A 56 0.94 0.60 8.84
C LYS A 56 0.95 -0.84 8.32
N VAL A 57 0.92 -1.04 7.00
CA VAL A 57 1.06 -2.37 6.40
C VAL A 57 2.48 -2.87 6.59
N ILE A 58 3.49 -2.01 6.38
CA ILE A 58 4.91 -2.35 6.60
C ILE A 58 5.17 -2.74 8.06
N GLU A 59 4.62 -2.02 9.04
CA GLU A 59 4.83 -2.33 10.47
C GLU A 59 4.36 -3.74 10.85
N ARG A 60 3.43 -4.32 10.10
CA ARG A 60 2.81 -5.62 10.42
C ARG A 60 3.30 -6.76 9.54
N ALA A 61 3.58 -6.48 8.27
CA ALA A 61 3.94 -7.49 7.28
C ALA A 61 5.27 -7.18 6.56
N GLY A 62 6.12 -6.33 7.16
CA GLY A 62 7.35 -5.85 6.52
C GLY A 62 8.29 -6.96 6.07
N GLN A 63 8.43 -8.04 6.85
CA GLN A 63 9.27 -9.17 6.45
C GLN A 63 8.70 -9.94 5.25
N ASP A 64 7.39 -10.19 5.23
CA ASP A 64 6.73 -10.88 4.12
C ASP A 64 6.77 -10.05 2.85
N LEU A 65 6.52 -8.74 2.96
CA LEU A 65 6.64 -7.80 1.84
C LEU A 65 8.08 -7.70 1.33
N SER A 66 9.06 -7.66 2.22
CA SER A 66 10.48 -7.68 1.84
C SER A 66 10.81 -8.95 1.06
N ASN A 67 10.36 -10.12 1.53
CA ASN A 67 10.60 -11.39 0.84
C ASN A 67 9.97 -11.41 -0.57
N LEU A 68 8.80 -10.79 -0.75
CA LEU A 68 8.11 -10.74 -2.03
C LEU A 68 8.74 -9.75 -3.02
N LEU A 69 9.21 -8.60 -2.52
CA LEU A 69 9.59 -7.45 -3.34
C LEU A 69 11.11 -7.28 -3.53
N ASP A 70 11.94 -7.72 -2.59
CA ASP A 70 13.40 -7.52 -2.62
C ASP A 70 14.13 -8.54 -3.55
N ASP A 71 13.44 -9.61 -3.94
CA ASP A 71 13.97 -10.68 -4.79
C ASP A 71 14.09 -10.30 -6.29
N SER A 72 13.91 -9.03 -6.66
CA SER A 72 13.97 -8.63 -8.08
C SER A 72 14.38 -7.17 -8.29
N PHE A 73 15.29 -6.95 -9.24
CA PHE A 73 15.58 -5.60 -9.77
C PHE A 73 14.41 -4.97 -10.55
N LEU A 74 13.31 -5.72 -10.75
CA LEU A 74 12.12 -5.24 -11.45
C LEU A 74 11.27 -4.30 -10.60
N PHE A 75 11.39 -4.33 -9.28
CA PHE A 75 10.47 -3.66 -8.38
C PHE A 75 11.12 -2.49 -7.64
N ASP A 76 10.39 -1.39 -7.55
CA ASP A 76 10.74 -0.23 -6.74
C ASP A 76 9.68 -0.02 -5.65
N ILE A 77 10.05 0.63 -4.55
CA ILE A 77 9.19 0.85 -3.39
C ILE A 77 9.01 2.35 -3.15
N GLY A 78 7.74 2.78 -3.18
CA GLY A 78 7.33 4.14 -2.87
C GLY A 78 6.60 4.24 -1.53
N SER A 79 6.56 5.45 -0.97
CA SER A 79 5.74 5.74 0.21
C SER A 79 4.30 6.03 -0.19
N HIS A 80 3.34 5.40 0.48
CA HIS A 80 1.92 5.68 0.34
C HIS A 80 1.32 6.26 1.63
N THR A 81 2.05 7.19 2.26
CA THR A 81 1.79 7.71 3.61
C THR A 81 1.87 6.62 4.70
N TYR A 82 1.66 7.00 5.96
CA TYR A 82 1.69 6.05 7.06
C TYR A 82 0.38 5.27 7.23
N SER A 83 -0.77 5.95 7.11
CA SER A 83 -2.08 5.38 7.47
C SER A 83 -3.14 5.59 6.39
N HIS A 84 -2.75 5.96 5.17
CA HIS A 84 -3.66 6.27 4.07
C HIS A 84 -4.63 7.43 4.36
N MET A 85 -4.25 8.34 5.27
CA MET A 85 -5.05 9.51 5.60
C MET A 85 -4.82 10.62 4.59
N GLU A 86 -5.90 11.35 4.25
CA GLU A 86 -5.82 12.49 3.34
C GLU A 86 -4.81 13.53 3.85
N ILE A 87 -3.93 13.96 2.96
CA ILE A 87 -3.08 15.11 3.21
C ILE A 87 -3.89 16.36 2.87
N LEU A 88 -4.55 16.92 3.88
CA LEU A 88 -5.32 18.15 3.71
C LEU A 88 -4.39 19.34 3.43
N SER A 89 -4.62 20.01 2.30
CA SER A 89 -4.02 21.31 2.01
C SER A 89 -4.68 22.38 2.89
N VAL A 90 -3.89 23.15 3.65
CA VAL A 90 -4.35 24.30 4.46
C VAL A 90 -4.77 25.52 3.62
N HIS A 91 -5.42 25.31 2.46
CA HIS A 91 -5.96 26.38 1.61
C HIS A 91 -7.49 26.30 1.41
N THR A 92 -8.20 25.77 2.40
CA THR A 92 -9.66 25.98 2.48
C THR A 92 -9.90 27.35 3.12
N LYS A 93 -10.11 28.34 2.26
CA LYS A 93 -10.48 29.73 2.56
C LYS A 93 -11.38 29.83 3.79
N THR A 94 -10.97 30.67 4.74
CA THR A 94 -11.84 31.35 5.68
C THR A 94 -13.04 31.92 4.91
N GLN A 95 -14.20 31.24 4.98
CA GLN A 95 -15.44 31.87 4.54
C GLN A 95 -15.78 32.92 5.59
N ASN A 96 -15.51 34.19 5.24
CA ASN A 96 -16.03 35.34 5.95
C ASN A 96 -17.53 35.17 6.13
N LYS A 97 -17.96 34.93 7.37
CA LYS A 97 -19.34 35.17 7.79
C LYS A 97 -19.46 36.67 8.04
N PHE A 98 -20.01 37.39 7.07
CA PHE A 98 -20.70 38.65 7.36
C PHE A 98 -22.08 38.33 7.93
#